data_AF-A0A352FVL1-F1
#
_entry.id   AF-A0A352FVL1-F1
#
_cell.length_a   1.000
_cell.length_b   1.000
_cell.length_c   1.000
_cell.angle_alpha   90.00
_cell.angle_beta   90.00
_cell.angle_gamma   90.00
#
_symmetry.space_group_name_H-M   'P 1'
#
loop_
_entity.id
_entity.type
_entity.pdbx_description
1 polymer ?
#
loop_
_entity_poly.entity_id
_entity_poly.type
_entity_poly.pdbx_seq_one_letter_code
_entity_poly.pdbx_strand_id
1 'polypeptide(L)' 'ERVKVKVVRSGVGAITESDVLLASATQAGSAATAVVIIGFNVRPESRANDLAKQEGVDIR' A
#
# COMPACT_ATOMS: atom_id res chain seq x y z
N GLU A 1 -20.76 -1.26 -13.85
CA GLU A 1 -20.63 -0.64 -12.52
C GLU A 1 -20.50 -1.72 -11.43
N ARG A 2 -19.29 -2.25 -11.18
CA ARG A 2 -19.08 -3.34 -10.19
C ARG A 2 -17.69 -3.32 -9.52
N VAL A 3 -17.11 -2.14 -9.23
CA VAL A 3 -15.86 -2.07 -8.46
C VAL A 3 -16.21 -1.86 -6.99
N LYS A 4 -16.01 -2.89 -6.16
CA LYS A 4 -16.13 -2.78 -4.69
C LYS A 4 -14.76 -2.48 -4.11
N VAL A 5 -14.61 -1.28 -3.56
CA VAL A 5 -13.40 -0.87 -2.85
C VAL A 5 -13.52 -1.33 -1.39
N LYS A 6 -12.45 -1.92 -0.86
CA LYS A 6 -12.34 -2.31 0.55
C LYS A 6 -11.08 -1.71 1.14
N VAL A 7 -11.20 -1.06 2.29
CA VAL A 7 -10.07 -0.56 3.05
C VAL A 7 -9.52 -1.71 3.90
N VAL A 8 -8.24 -2.04 3.73
CA VAL A 8 -7.56 -3.13 4.47
C VAL A 8 -6.95 -2.60 5.77
N ARG A 9 -6.37 -1.40 5.73
CA ARG A 9 -5.80 -0.70 6.89
C ARG A 9 -6.03 0.80 6.74
N SER A 10 -6.30 1.45 7.87
CA SER A 10 -6.37 2.91 7.98
C SER A 10 -5.62 3.33 9.24
N GLY A 11 -4.81 4.37 9.13
CA GLY A 11 -4.02 4.90 10.25
C GLY A 11 -3.60 6.34 10.01
N VAL A 12 -3.08 6.97 11.05
CA VAL A 12 -2.48 8.31 10.99
C VAL A 12 -0.96 8.18 11.15
N GLY A 13 -0.20 8.88 10.31
CA GLY A 13 1.27 8.86 10.36
C GLY A 13 1.93 8.71 9.00
N ALA A 14 3.26 8.67 9.00
CA ALA A 14 4.06 8.41 7.81
C ALA A 14 3.84 6.98 7.30
N ILE A 15 4.07 6.77 6.00
CA ILE A 15 4.01 5.44 5.40
C ILE A 15 5.28 4.67 5.77
N THR A 16 5.09 3.52 6.40
CA THR A 16 6.17 2.68 6.95
C THR A 16 6.41 1.44 6.08
N GLU A 17 7.52 0.74 6.33
CA GLU A 17 7.82 -0.55 5.69
C GLU A 17 6.72 -1.59 5.94
N SER A 18 6.14 -1.60 7.15
CA SER A 18 5.08 -2.55 7.51
C SER A 18 3.81 -2.37 6.68
N ASP A 19 3.48 -1.12 6.31
CA ASP A 19 2.34 -0.82 5.42
C ASP A 19 2.56 -1.37 4.01
N VAL A 20 3.78 -1.22 3.50
CA VAL A 20 4.18 -1.71 2.18
C VAL A 20 4.20 -3.23 2.14
N LEU A 21 4.75 -3.88 3.17
CA LEU A 21 4.75 -5.34 3.30
C LEU A 21 3.33 -5.90 3.35
N LEU A 22 2.43 -5.25 4.10
CA LEU A 22 1.03 -5.64 4.17
C LEU A 22 0.35 -5.51 2.81
N ALA A 23 0.63 -4.41 2.08
CA ALA A 23 0.10 -4.19 0.74
C ALA A 23 0.57 -5.26 -0.24
N SER A 24 1.87 -5.59 -0.26
CA SER A 24 2.45 -6.65 -1.08
C SER A 24 1.82 -8.02 -0.78
N ALA A 25 1.73 -8.38 0.50
CA ALA A 25 1.13 -9.66 0.91
C ALA A 25 -0.35 -9.77 0.47
N THR A 26 -1.09 -8.67 0.53
CA THR A 26 -2.49 -8.63 0.11
C THR A 26 -2.63 -8.75 -1.41
N GLN A 27 -1.74 -8.11 -2.17
CA GLN A 27 -1.67 -8.24 -3.62
C GLN A 27 -1.41 -9.69 -4.05
N ALA A 28 -0.53 -10.40 -3.34
CA ALA A 28 -0.25 -11.81 -3.58
C ALA A 28 -1.42 -12.75 -3.20
N GLY A 29 -2.14 -12.44 -2.10
CA GLY A 29 -3.25 -13.25 -1.60
C GLY A 29 -4.58 -13.07 -2.34
N SER A 30 -4.74 -11.99 -3.12
CA SER A 30 -5.96 -11.69 -3.88
C SER A 30 -5.61 -11.32 -5.32
N ALA A 31 -5.44 -12.33 -6.16
CA ALA A 31 -4.99 -12.23 -7.56
C ALA A 31 -5.86 -11.36 -8.51
N ALA A 32 -6.92 -10.73 -8.01
CA ALA A 32 -7.81 -9.83 -8.76
C ALA A 32 -7.89 -8.41 -8.18
N THR A 33 -7.16 -8.09 -7.11
CA THR A 33 -7.26 -6.81 -6.41
C THR A 33 -5.93 -6.06 -6.47
N ALA A 34 -5.87 -4.99 -7.26
CA ALA A 34 -4.77 -4.04 -7.18
C ALA A 34 -4.82 -3.33 -5.82
N VAL A 35 -3.74 -3.39 -5.05
CA VAL A 35 -3.63 -2.75 -3.73
C VAL A 35 -2.78 -1.49 -3.89
N VAL A 36 -3.31 -0.35 -3.45
CA VAL A 36 -2.65 0.96 -3.58
C VAL A 36 -2.61 1.62 -2.20
N ILE A 37 -1.47 2.20 -1.84
CA ILE A 37 -1.31 2.99 -0.63
C ILE A 37 -1.55 4.46 -0.98
N ILE A 38 -2.48 5.10 -0.28
CA ILE A 38 -2.81 6.52 -0.48
C ILE A 38 -2.47 7.30 0.79
N GLY A 39 -1.54 8.25 0.66
CA GLY A 39 -1.09 9.13 1.73
C GLY A 39 -1.58 10.56 1.53
N PHE A 40 -2.34 11.09 2.49
CA PHE A 40 -2.78 12.48 2.46
C PHE A 40 -1.85 13.36 3.31
N ASN A 41 -1.06 14.23 2.67
CA ASN A 41 -0.12 15.14 3.34
C ASN A 41 0.90 14.41 4.24
N VAL A 42 1.36 13.24 3.81
CA VAL A 42 2.35 12.43 4.53
C VAL A 42 3.56 12.17 3.62
N ARG A 43 4.75 12.11 4.21
CA ARG A 43 5.95 11.63 3.50
C ARG A 43 6.17 10.17 3.83
N PRO A 44 6.34 9.30 2.81
CA PRO A 44 6.83 7.95 3.06
C PRO A 44 8.27 8.00 3.56
N GLU A 45 8.62 7.06 4.42
CA GLU A 45 10.02 6.84 4.80
C GLU A 45 10.83 6.35 3.59
N SER A 46 12.13 6.66 3.54
CA SER A 46 12.99 6.25 2.41
C SER A 46 12.93 4.73 2.20
N ARG A 47 13.03 3.97 3.29
CA ARG A 47 12.98 2.51 3.24
C ARG A 47 11.64 1.97 2.75
N ALA A 48 10.53 2.61 3.13
CA ALA A 48 9.21 2.23 2.63
C ALA A 48 9.09 2.45 1.11
N ASN A 49 9.65 3.55 0.59
CA ASN A 49 9.63 3.85 -0.84
C ASN A 49 10.49 2.86 -1.64
N ASP A 50 11.66 2.51 -1.14
CA ASP A 50 12.54 1.51 -1.77
C ASP A 50 11.89 0.13 -1.79
N LEU A 51 11.28 -0.27 -0.67
CA LEU A 51 10.54 -1.52 -0.57
C LEU A 51 9.32 -1.55 -1.50
N ALA A 52 8.61 -0.44 -1.62
CA ALA A 52 7.45 -0.34 -2.50
C ALA A 52 7.83 -0.54 -3.96
N LYS A 53 8.97 0.00 -4.39
CA LYS A 53 9.52 -0.24 -5.74
C LYS A 53 9.91 -1.70 -5.95
N GLN A 54 10.51 -2.33 -4.94
CA GLN A 54 10.93 -3.73 -5.01
C GLN A 54 9.74 -4.68 -5.13
N GLU A 55 8.70 -4.43 -4.34
CA GLU A 55 7.48 -5.26 -4.29
C GLU A 55 6.44 -4.88 -5.36
N GLY A 56 6.68 -3.79 -6.11
CA GLY A 56 5.75 -3.28 -7.12
C GLY A 56 4.46 -2.70 -6.53
N VAL A 57 4.54 -2.11 -5.34
CA VAL A 57 3.43 -1.43 -4.66
C VAL A 57 3.39 0.05 -5.06
N ASP A 58 2.25 0.53 -5.52
CA ASP A 58 2.05 1.94 -5.83
C ASP A 58 1.73 2.74 -4.56
N ILE A 59 2.53 3.77 -4.29
CA ILE A 59 2.30 4.78 -3.25
C ILE A 59 1.92 6.09 -3.94
N ARG A 60 0.77 6.66 -3.56
CA ARG A 60 0.25 7.94 -4.07
C ARG A 60 -0.05 8.94 -2.96
#